data_AF-A0A960D284-F1
#
_entry.id   AF-A0A960D284-F1
#
_cell.length_a   1.000
_cell.length_b   1.000
_cell.length_c   1.000
_cell.angle_alpha   90.00
_cell.angle_beta   90.00
_cell.angle_gamma   90.00
#
_symmetry.space_group_name_H-M   'P 1'
#
loop_
_entity.id
_entity.type
_entity.pdbx_description
1 polymer ?
#
loop_
_entity_poly.entity_id
_entity_poly.type
_entity_poly.pdbx_seq_one_letter_code
_entity_poly.pdbx_strand_id
1 'polypeptide(L)'
;PFAELSVSTISDRAGVARSGFYFYFDSKYAVLAHILGEVTHELEELTHDFAPRGDDETPAEFAKRMVGSAAAVYAHNDPVMSACTNARNSDAEIRDILDGYNDVIIDHIVPVVEAEIAKGTADPITTDVRRLVRTLAATTAFTLSGESAFVGPDRDIEAAVRVLEKLWLRALWGGQVGG
;
A
#
# COMPACT_ATOMS: atom_id res chain seq x y z
N PRO A 1 18.57 -4.16 9.35
CA PRO A 1 17.23 -4.79 9.47
C PRO A 1 16.44 -4.14 10.62
N PHE A 2 15.10 -4.06 10.57
CA PHE A 2 14.31 -3.48 11.67
C PHE A 2 14.52 -4.21 13.01
N ALA A 3 14.80 -5.53 12.96
CA ALA A 3 15.14 -6.33 14.12
C ALA A 3 16.34 -5.78 14.91
N GLU A 4 17.35 -5.24 14.22
CA GLU A 4 18.57 -4.66 14.81
C GLU A 4 18.39 -3.21 15.27
N LEU A 5 17.27 -2.57 14.90
CA LEU A 5 16.96 -1.22 15.36
C LEU A 5 16.64 -1.25 16.85
N SER A 6 17.41 -0.52 17.65
CA SER A 6 17.22 -0.41 19.09
C SER A 6 16.64 0.97 19.47
N VAL A 7 15.92 1.03 20.59
CA VAL A 7 15.44 2.32 21.14
C VAL A 7 16.60 3.29 21.40
N SER A 8 17.74 2.79 21.85
CA SER A 8 18.96 3.61 22.00
C SER A 8 19.40 4.19 20.67
N THR A 9 19.47 3.40 19.60
CA THR A 9 19.85 3.88 18.26
C THR A 9 18.90 4.96 17.76
N ILE A 10 17.58 4.79 17.97
CA ILE A 10 16.57 5.79 17.59
C ILE A 10 16.77 7.07 18.42
N SER A 11 16.91 6.94 19.74
CA SER A 11 17.05 8.07 20.66
C SER A 11 18.32 8.89 20.37
N ASP A 12 19.45 8.21 20.17
CA ASP A 12 20.75 8.81 19.86
C ASP A 12 20.68 9.58 18.54
N ARG A 13 20.03 9.01 17.51
CA ARG A 13 19.84 9.65 16.20
C ARG A 13 18.93 10.87 16.30
N ALA A 14 17.89 10.81 17.13
CA ALA A 14 16.93 11.89 17.36
C ALA A 14 17.46 12.97 18.33
N GLY A 15 18.63 12.77 18.95
CA GLY A 15 19.21 13.72 19.91
C GLY A 15 18.44 13.81 21.22
N VAL A 16 17.68 12.76 21.58
CA VAL A 16 16.89 12.71 22.82
C VAL A 16 17.42 11.64 23.76
N ALA A 17 17.22 11.83 25.06
CA ALA A 17 17.49 10.77 26.03
C ALA A 17 16.50 9.60 25.85
N ARG A 18 16.91 8.40 26.24
CA ARG A 18 16.04 7.21 26.20
C ARG A 18 14.74 7.38 26.99
N SER A 19 14.77 8.11 28.11
CA SER A 19 13.54 8.47 28.85
C SER A 19 12.64 9.43 28.07
N GLY A 20 13.22 10.30 27.24
CA GLY A 20 12.49 11.17 26.32
C GLY A 20 11.81 10.39 25.20
N PHE A 21 12.42 9.31 24.70
CA PHE A 21 11.75 8.41 23.75
C PHE A 21 10.47 7.82 24.35
N TYR A 22 10.55 7.25 25.55
CA TYR A 22 9.40 6.62 26.21
C TYR A 22 8.33 7.60 26.68
N PHE A 23 8.58 8.92 26.60
CA PHE A 23 7.53 9.91 26.76
C PHE A 23 6.57 9.94 25.55
N TYR A 24 7.07 9.65 24.34
CA TYR A 24 6.29 9.69 23.10
C TYR A 24 5.85 8.31 22.62
N PHE A 25 6.68 7.28 22.82
CA PHE A 25 6.44 5.95 22.27
C PHE A 25 6.74 4.85 23.27
N ASP A 26 5.80 3.93 23.45
CA ASP A 26 5.97 2.78 24.35
C ASP A 26 6.98 1.76 23.80
N SER A 27 7.18 1.72 22.47
CA SER A 27 8.08 0.78 21.81
C SER A 27 8.57 1.30 20.46
N LYS A 28 9.61 0.68 19.90
CA LYS A 28 10.01 0.94 18.50
C LYS A 28 8.93 0.56 17.48
N TYR A 29 8.03 -0.35 17.85
CA TYR A 29 6.89 -0.75 17.02
C TYR A 29 5.81 0.34 17.02
N ALA A 30 5.61 1.07 18.12
CA ALA A 30 4.74 2.24 18.16
C ALA A 30 5.24 3.36 17.23
N VAL A 31 6.56 3.53 17.10
CA VAL A 31 7.15 4.44 16.09
C VAL A 31 6.81 3.98 14.68
N LEU A 32 6.96 2.68 14.39
CA LEU A 32 6.62 2.13 13.09
C LEU A 32 5.13 2.30 12.76
N ALA A 33 4.25 1.99 13.70
CA ALA A 33 2.82 2.17 13.53
C ALA A 33 2.46 3.64 13.25
N HIS A 34 3.13 4.57 13.94
CA HIS A 34 2.96 6.00 13.68
C HIS A 34 3.40 6.39 12.25
N ILE A 35 4.57 5.94 11.80
CA ILE A 35 5.05 6.20 10.43
C ILE A 35 4.09 5.62 9.40
N LEU A 36 3.59 4.40 9.59
CA LEU A 36 2.63 3.80 8.67
C LEU A 36 1.27 4.52 8.69
N GLY A 37 0.91 5.14 9.81
CA GLY A 37 -0.22 6.07 9.89
C GLY A 37 0.00 7.31 9.02
N GLU A 38 1.19 7.91 9.05
CA GLU A 38 1.54 9.04 8.17
C GLU A 38 1.53 8.64 6.69
N VAL A 39 2.07 7.46 6.37
CA VAL A 39 2.02 6.87 5.02
C VAL A 39 0.58 6.69 4.53
N THR A 40 -0.32 6.23 5.41
CA THR A 40 -1.74 6.08 5.09
C THR A 40 -2.38 7.43 4.79
N HIS A 41 -2.10 8.43 5.62
CA HIS A 41 -2.62 9.78 5.44
C HIS A 41 -2.13 10.42 4.14
N GLU A 42 -0.84 10.26 3.81
CA GLU A 42 -0.29 10.72 2.54
C GLU A 42 -1.00 10.07 1.34
N LEU A 43 -1.30 8.78 1.43
CA LEU A 43 -2.04 8.06 0.39
C LEU A 43 -3.49 8.56 0.27
N GLU A 44 -4.16 8.83 1.38
CA GLU A 44 -5.49 9.46 1.38
C GLU A 44 -5.44 10.81 0.67
N GLU A 45 -4.51 11.70 1.03
CA GLU A 45 -4.38 13.01 0.39
C GLU A 45 -4.14 12.90 -1.13
N LEU A 46 -3.19 12.05 -1.55
CA LEU A 46 -2.85 11.86 -2.96
C LEU A 46 -3.94 11.14 -3.77
N THR A 47 -4.85 10.43 -3.12
CA THR A 47 -6.01 9.81 -3.76
C THR A 47 -7.27 10.66 -3.64
N HIS A 48 -7.18 11.83 -3.00
CA HIS A 48 -8.32 12.68 -2.63
C HIS A 48 -9.35 11.90 -1.80
N ASP A 49 -8.91 11.32 -0.69
CA ASP A 49 -9.71 10.46 0.20
C ASP A 49 -10.31 9.26 -0.55
N PHE A 50 -9.50 8.62 -1.39
CA PHE A 50 -9.95 7.55 -2.30
C PHE A 50 -11.16 7.96 -3.16
N ALA A 51 -11.18 9.20 -3.65
CA ALA A 51 -12.28 9.74 -4.43
C ALA A 51 -12.71 8.78 -5.56
N PRO A 52 -14.03 8.50 -5.70
CA PRO A 52 -14.55 7.70 -6.79
C PRO A 52 -14.13 8.23 -8.16
N ARG A 53 -14.18 7.35 -9.16
CA ARG A 53 -13.93 7.75 -10.54
C ARG A 53 -14.92 8.83 -10.97
N GLY A 54 -14.40 9.91 -11.55
CA GLY A 54 -15.24 10.97 -12.13
C GLY A 54 -15.96 10.49 -13.40
N ASP A 55 -17.07 11.14 -13.76
CA ASP A 55 -17.83 10.78 -14.97
C ASP A 55 -17.00 10.97 -16.25
N ASP A 56 -16.12 11.97 -16.28
CA ASP A 56 -15.21 12.28 -17.39
C ASP A 56 -13.88 11.49 -17.33
N GLU A 57 -13.64 10.70 -16.28
CA GLU A 57 -12.41 9.93 -16.09
C GLU A 57 -12.59 8.50 -16.60
N THR A 58 -11.77 8.06 -17.55
CA THR A 58 -11.83 6.68 -18.05
C THR A 58 -11.34 5.69 -16.97
N PRO A 59 -11.75 4.41 -17.00
CA PRO A 59 -11.24 3.40 -16.06
C PRO A 59 -9.70 3.28 -16.07
N ALA A 60 -9.07 3.50 -17.22
CA ALA A 60 -7.61 3.46 -17.35
C ALA A 60 -6.94 4.66 -16.66
N GLU A 61 -7.50 5.86 -16.80
CA GLU A 61 -7.01 7.06 -16.10
C GLU A 61 -7.20 6.92 -14.59
N PHE A 62 -8.32 6.37 -14.15
CA PHE A 62 -8.58 6.10 -12.74
C PHE A 62 -7.57 5.11 -12.13
N ALA A 63 -7.33 3.98 -12.81
CA ALA A 63 -6.34 3.01 -12.37
C ALA A 63 -4.93 3.63 -12.31
N LYS A 64 -4.58 4.44 -13.32
CA LYS A 64 -3.31 5.18 -13.36
C LYS A 64 -3.18 6.17 -12.21
N ARG A 65 -4.23 6.94 -11.92
CA ARG A 65 -4.26 7.89 -10.81
C ARG A 65 -4.03 7.17 -9.47
N MET A 66 -4.83 6.14 -9.19
CA MET A 66 -4.76 5.43 -7.91
C MET A 66 -3.43 4.69 -7.70
N VAL A 67 -2.96 3.94 -8.71
CA VAL A 67 -1.68 3.22 -8.61
C VAL A 67 -0.49 4.20 -8.60
N GLY A 68 -0.58 5.30 -9.36
CA GLY A 68 0.42 6.36 -9.37
C GLY A 68 0.56 7.05 -8.00
N SER A 69 -0.55 7.33 -7.32
CA SER A 69 -0.53 7.85 -5.94
C SER A 69 0.16 6.89 -4.99
N ALA A 70 -0.18 5.59 -5.03
CA ALA A 70 0.52 4.58 -4.24
C ALA A 70 2.02 4.52 -4.55
N ALA A 71 2.41 4.58 -5.82
CA ALA A 71 3.82 4.58 -6.22
C ALA A 71 4.58 5.80 -5.67
N ALA A 72 3.96 6.98 -5.69
CA ALA A 72 4.54 8.20 -5.12
C ALA A 72 4.76 8.08 -3.61
N VAL A 73 3.77 7.58 -2.86
CA VAL A 73 3.87 7.36 -1.41
C VAL A 73 4.99 6.37 -1.08
N TYR A 74 5.05 5.24 -1.80
CA TYR A 74 6.09 4.24 -1.55
C TYR A 74 7.49 4.78 -1.88
N ALA A 75 7.64 5.55 -2.97
CA ALA A 75 8.92 6.16 -3.31
C ALA A 75 9.38 7.19 -2.27
N HIS A 76 8.46 7.98 -1.72
CA HIS A 76 8.75 8.94 -0.65
C HIS A 76 9.19 8.23 0.66
N ASN A 77 8.62 7.05 0.94
CA ASN A 77 8.83 6.30 2.18
C ASN A 77 9.74 5.04 2.02
N ASP A 78 10.46 4.95 0.90
CA ASP A 78 11.08 3.71 0.38
C ASP A 78 11.96 2.94 1.40
N PRO A 79 12.89 3.57 2.16
CA PRO A 79 13.70 2.80 3.10
C PRO A 79 12.88 2.14 4.21
N VAL A 80 11.77 2.75 4.64
CA VAL A 80 10.91 2.20 5.70
C VAL A 80 10.04 1.08 5.13
N MET A 81 9.38 1.31 4.00
CA MET A 81 8.48 0.32 3.39
C MET A 81 9.23 -0.96 3.04
N SER A 82 10.41 -0.84 2.40
CA SER A 82 11.24 -2.00 2.05
C SER A 82 11.74 -2.74 3.30
N ALA A 83 12.17 -2.03 4.34
CA ALA A 83 12.65 -2.65 5.58
C ALA A 83 11.54 -3.43 6.31
N CYS A 84 10.31 -2.91 6.31
CA CYS A 84 9.16 -3.56 6.96
C CYS A 84 8.70 -4.79 6.18
N THR A 85 8.60 -4.67 4.85
CA THR A 85 8.27 -5.80 3.95
C THR A 85 9.27 -6.94 4.09
N ASN A 86 10.56 -6.65 4.26
CA ASN A 86 11.56 -7.70 4.51
C ASN A 86 11.42 -8.34 5.91
N ALA A 87 11.14 -7.54 6.94
CA ALA A 87 11.12 -7.99 8.32
C ALA A 87 9.85 -8.76 8.70
N ARG A 88 8.73 -8.59 7.99
CA ARG A 88 7.45 -9.28 8.29
C ARG A 88 7.55 -10.81 8.34
N ASN A 89 8.51 -11.40 7.63
CA ASN A 89 8.70 -12.84 7.58
C ASN A 89 9.33 -13.40 8.87
N SER A 90 10.09 -12.58 9.60
CA SER A 90 10.80 -12.96 10.83
C SER A 90 10.31 -12.27 12.09
N ASP A 91 9.52 -11.20 11.98
CA ASP A 91 8.97 -10.43 13.10
C ASP A 91 7.43 -10.40 13.01
N ALA A 92 6.77 -11.01 14.00
CA ALA A 92 5.31 -11.12 14.04
C ALA A 92 4.64 -9.76 14.33
N GLU A 93 5.24 -8.91 15.14
CA GLU A 93 4.66 -7.60 15.48
C GLU A 93 4.64 -6.69 14.25
N ILE A 94 5.71 -6.70 13.44
CA ILE A 94 5.76 -5.97 12.15
C ILE A 94 4.71 -6.52 11.20
N ARG A 95 4.54 -7.84 11.16
CA ARG A 95 3.53 -8.47 10.31
C ARG A 95 2.13 -8.01 10.69
N ASP A 96 1.80 -8.03 11.98
CA ASP A 96 0.47 -7.62 12.47
C ASP A 96 0.21 -6.13 12.18
N ILE A 97 1.21 -5.27 12.35
CA ILE A 97 1.12 -3.84 12.01
C ILE A 97 0.89 -3.64 10.50
N LEU A 98 1.66 -4.31 9.64
CA LEU A 98 1.50 -4.21 8.19
C LEU A 98 0.18 -4.80 7.70
N ASP A 99 -0.27 -5.90 8.29
CA ASP A 99 -1.55 -6.53 7.93
C ASP A 99 -2.71 -5.60 8.33
N GLY A 100 -2.65 -4.96 9.51
CA GLY A 100 -3.61 -3.92 9.92
C GLY A 100 -3.61 -2.70 9.00
N TYR A 101 -2.44 -2.20 8.62
CA TYR A 101 -2.30 -1.14 7.61
C TYR A 101 -2.98 -1.52 6.28
N ASN A 102 -2.71 -2.73 5.77
CA ASN A 102 -3.32 -3.19 4.52
C ASN A 102 -4.84 -3.31 4.63
N ASP A 103 -5.37 -3.77 5.77
CA ASP A 103 -6.81 -3.86 5.98
C ASP A 103 -7.50 -2.49 5.92
N VAL A 104 -6.88 -1.44 6.48
CA VAL A 104 -7.37 -0.05 6.36
C VAL A 104 -7.43 0.40 4.89
N ILE A 105 -6.38 0.13 4.10
CA ILE A 105 -6.36 0.49 2.67
C ILE A 105 -7.44 -0.27 1.89
N ILE A 106 -7.62 -1.56 2.18
CA ILE A 106 -8.65 -2.39 1.54
C ILE A 106 -10.05 -1.85 1.89
N ASP A 107 -10.27 -1.43 3.13
CA ASP A 107 -11.54 -0.87 3.59
C ASP A 107 -11.90 0.45 2.89
N HIS A 108 -10.91 1.23 2.45
CA HIS A 108 -11.14 2.39 1.58
C HIS A 108 -11.44 2.01 0.12
N ILE A 109 -10.73 1.04 -0.44
CA ILE A 109 -10.85 0.70 -1.88
C ILE A 109 -12.13 -0.08 -2.19
N VAL A 110 -12.55 -1.00 -1.32
CA VAL A 110 -13.70 -1.89 -1.58
C VAL A 110 -14.98 -1.10 -1.88
N PRO A 111 -15.40 -0.10 -1.07
CA PRO A 111 -16.59 0.68 -1.35
C PRO A 111 -16.54 1.43 -2.70
N VAL A 112 -15.35 1.89 -3.11
CA VAL A 112 -15.15 2.58 -4.39
C VAL A 112 -15.41 1.64 -5.56
N VAL A 113 -14.91 0.40 -5.46
CA VAL A 113 -15.15 -0.64 -6.48
C VAL A 113 -16.61 -1.09 -6.50
N GLU A 114 -17.21 -1.31 -5.33
CA GLU A 114 -18.63 -1.70 -5.22
C GLU A 114 -19.56 -0.64 -5.83
N ALA A 115 -19.23 0.65 -5.71
CA ALA A 115 -19.97 1.72 -6.35
C ALA A 115 -19.92 1.66 -7.88
N GLU A 116 -18.76 1.33 -8.47
CA GLU A 116 -18.62 1.16 -9.93
C GLU A 116 -19.42 -0.07 -10.42
N ILE A 117 -19.43 -1.16 -9.65
CA ILE A 117 -20.25 -2.35 -9.96
C ILE A 117 -21.74 -2.00 -9.91
N ALA A 118 -22.18 -1.29 -8.86
CA ALA A 118 -23.58 -0.88 -8.71
C ALA A 118 -24.06 0.05 -9.84
N LYS A 119 -23.17 0.87 -10.40
CA LYS A 119 -23.43 1.71 -11.58
C LYS A 119 -23.40 0.93 -12.90
N GLY A 120 -22.98 -0.34 -12.89
CA GLY A 120 -22.79 -1.14 -14.10
C GLY A 120 -21.59 -0.69 -14.94
N THR A 121 -20.66 0.07 -14.37
CA THR A 121 -19.46 0.57 -15.06
C THR A 121 -18.27 -0.35 -14.87
N ALA A 122 -18.27 -1.24 -13.87
CA ALA A 122 -17.25 -2.25 -13.63
C ALA A 122 -17.83 -3.68 -13.69
N ASP A 123 -17.00 -4.62 -14.15
CA ASP A 123 -17.29 -6.04 -14.22
C ASP A 123 -16.02 -6.80 -13.79
N PRO A 124 -15.82 -7.03 -12.48
CA PRO A 124 -14.60 -7.64 -12.00
C PRO A 124 -14.51 -9.12 -12.37
N ILE A 125 -13.28 -9.64 -12.45
CA ILE A 125 -13.00 -11.05 -12.80
C ILE A 125 -13.53 -12.09 -11.78
N THR A 126 -14.10 -11.63 -10.67
CA THR A 126 -14.72 -12.46 -9.63
C THR A 126 -15.76 -11.65 -8.86
N THR A 127 -16.75 -12.33 -8.30
CA THR A 127 -17.76 -11.71 -7.43
C THR A 127 -17.23 -11.44 -6.01
N ASP A 128 -16.10 -12.04 -5.61
CA ASP A 128 -15.45 -11.76 -4.31
C ASP A 128 -14.54 -10.52 -4.41
N VAL A 129 -15.17 -9.34 -4.44
CA VAL A 129 -14.49 -8.04 -4.60
C VAL A 129 -13.44 -7.82 -3.52
N ARG A 130 -13.76 -8.14 -2.26
CA ARG A 130 -12.83 -7.92 -1.14
C ARG A 130 -11.58 -8.78 -1.27
N ARG A 131 -11.68 -10.06 -1.65
CA ARG A 131 -10.49 -10.89 -1.89
C ARG A 131 -9.71 -10.43 -3.11
N LEU A 132 -10.39 -9.96 -4.15
CA LEU A 132 -9.74 -9.40 -5.33
C LEU A 132 -8.90 -8.17 -4.95
N VAL A 133 -9.51 -7.18 -4.29
CA VAL A 133 -8.84 -5.96 -3.81
C VAL A 133 -7.66 -6.30 -2.90
N ARG A 134 -7.83 -7.23 -1.94
CA ARG A 134 -6.74 -7.67 -1.06
C ARG A 134 -5.56 -8.26 -1.84
N THR A 135 -5.83 -9.07 -2.85
CA THR A 135 -4.78 -9.69 -3.69
C THR A 135 -4.03 -8.64 -4.52
N LEU A 136 -4.77 -7.71 -5.12
CA LEU A 136 -4.20 -6.63 -5.90
C LEU A 136 -3.38 -5.68 -5.01
N ALA A 137 -3.90 -5.31 -3.83
CA ALA A 137 -3.20 -4.47 -2.86
C ALA A 137 -1.89 -5.10 -2.37
N ALA A 138 -1.91 -6.40 -2.04
CA ALA A 138 -0.69 -7.12 -1.67
C ALA A 138 0.33 -7.14 -2.82
N THR A 139 -0.12 -7.44 -4.05
CA THR A 139 0.73 -7.43 -5.25
C THR A 139 1.36 -6.04 -5.48
N THR A 140 0.58 -4.98 -5.32
CA THR A 140 1.05 -3.59 -5.38
C THR A 140 2.08 -3.32 -4.28
N ALA A 141 1.79 -3.65 -3.03
CA ALA A 141 2.68 -3.40 -1.89
C ALA A 141 4.04 -4.09 -2.06
N PHE A 142 4.06 -5.37 -2.46
CA PHE A 142 5.32 -6.10 -2.68
C PHE A 142 6.11 -5.54 -3.86
N THR A 143 5.43 -5.22 -4.98
CA THR A 143 6.06 -4.59 -6.14
C THR A 143 6.69 -3.26 -5.77
N LEU A 144 5.93 -2.37 -5.11
CA LEU A 144 6.39 -1.03 -4.76
C LEU A 144 7.43 -1.02 -3.63
N SER A 145 7.48 -2.05 -2.78
CA SER A 145 8.56 -2.25 -1.79
C SER A 145 9.89 -2.72 -2.41
N GLY A 146 9.92 -2.95 -3.73
CA GLY A 146 11.11 -3.41 -4.45
C GLY A 146 11.40 -4.90 -4.28
N GLU A 147 10.40 -5.73 -3.95
CA GLU A 147 10.59 -7.18 -3.85
C GLU A 147 11.02 -7.75 -5.21
N SER A 148 12.19 -8.40 -5.20
CA SER A 148 12.88 -8.93 -6.36
C SER A 148 12.02 -9.86 -7.22
N ALA A 149 11.14 -10.65 -6.59
CA ALA A 149 10.22 -11.55 -7.28
C ALA A 149 9.18 -10.79 -8.15
N PHE A 150 8.87 -9.54 -7.81
CA PHE A 150 7.89 -8.72 -8.51
C PHE A 150 8.53 -7.71 -9.49
N VAL A 151 9.73 -7.21 -9.18
CA VAL A 151 10.40 -6.16 -9.99
C VAL A 151 11.50 -6.69 -10.91
N GLY A 152 11.93 -7.94 -10.70
CA GLY A 152 12.99 -8.58 -11.49
C GLY A 152 14.40 -8.04 -11.20
N PRO A 153 15.43 -8.56 -11.91
CA PRO A 153 16.83 -8.24 -11.64
C PRO A 153 17.18 -6.77 -11.92
N ASP A 154 16.51 -6.15 -12.90
CA ASP A 154 16.78 -4.78 -13.33
C ASP A 154 16.13 -3.73 -12.41
N ARG A 155 15.23 -4.15 -11.52
CA ARG A 155 14.51 -3.29 -10.55
C ARG A 155 13.84 -2.07 -11.19
N ASP A 156 13.29 -2.22 -12.39
CA ASP A 156 12.55 -1.15 -13.08
C ASP A 156 11.15 -0.98 -12.45
N ILE A 157 11.08 -0.15 -11.41
CA ILE A 157 9.85 0.17 -10.69
C ILE A 157 8.84 0.86 -11.61
N GLU A 158 9.28 1.73 -12.52
CA GLU A 158 8.36 2.44 -13.42
C GLU A 158 7.68 1.48 -14.39
N ALA A 159 8.40 0.49 -14.92
CA ALA A 159 7.80 -0.58 -15.71
C ALA A 159 6.83 -1.43 -14.88
N ALA A 160 7.19 -1.75 -13.64
CA ALA A 160 6.34 -2.52 -12.75
C ALA A 160 5.04 -1.77 -12.39
N VAL A 161 5.10 -0.46 -12.17
CA VAL A 161 3.92 0.42 -11.98
C VAL A 161 2.98 0.34 -13.18
N ARG A 162 3.50 0.44 -14.42
CA ARG A 162 2.68 0.29 -15.64
C ARG A 162 2.00 -1.09 -15.74
N VAL A 163 2.60 -2.14 -15.17
CA VAL A 163 1.97 -3.47 -15.09
C VAL A 163 0.87 -3.47 -14.03
N LEU A 164 1.10 -2.88 -12.86
CA LEU A 164 0.09 -2.75 -11.80
C LEU A 164 -1.15 -1.98 -12.27
N GLU A 165 -0.96 -0.86 -12.98
CA GLU A 165 -2.07 -0.08 -13.56
C GLU A 165 -2.96 -0.95 -14.46
N LYS A 166 -2.34 -1.74 -15.34
CA LYS A 166 -3.06 -2.68 -16.22
C LYS A 166 -3.70 -3.82 -15.45
N LEU A 167 -3.03 -4.33 -14.41
CA LEU A 167 -3.56 -5.42 -13.60
C LEU A 167 -4.82 -4.99 -12.86
N TRP A 168 -4.80 -3.83 -12.18
CA TRP A 168 -5.98 -3.25 -11.54
C TRP A 168 -7.09 -2.98 -12.54
N LEU A 169 -6.78 -2.32 -13.66
CA LEU A 169 -7.75 -2.04 -14.71
C LEU A 169 -8.43 -3.32 -15.23
N ARG A 170 -7.66 -4.34 -15.59
CA ARG A 170 -8.21 -5.57 -16.19
C ARG A 170 -8.86 -6.49 -15.16
N ALA A 171 -8.43 -6.45 -13.91
CA ALA A 171 -9.07 -7.21 -12.84
C ALA A 171 -10.46 -6.67 -12.51
N LEU A 172 -10.67 -5.34 -12.58
CA LEU A 172 -11.93 -4.70 -12.19
C LEU A 172 -12.89 -4.43 -13.36
N TRP A 173 -12.37 -4.28 -14.58
CA TRP A 173 -13.16 -3.98 -15.78
C TRP A 173 -13.01 -5.02 -16.91
N GLY A 174 -12.47 -6.21 -16.60
CA GLY A 174 -12.17 -7.25 -17.60
C GLY A 174 -13.11 -8.44 -17.63
N GLY A 175 -14.13 -8.49 -16.76
CA GLY A 175 -15.06 -9.63 -16.61
C GLY A 175 -15.83 -10.00 -17.86
N GLN A 176 -15.96 -9.10 -18.85
CA GLN A 176 -16.65 -9.36 -20.11
C GLN A 176 -15.95 -10.36 -21.05
N VAL A 177 -14.92 -11.08 -20.59
CA VAL A 177 -14.34 -12.24 -21.27
C VAL A 177 -14.78 -13.54 -20.56
N GLY A 178 -16.07 -13.86 -20.64
CA GLY A 178 -16.61 -15.17 -20.23
C GLY A 178 -18.09 -15.10 -19.82
N GLY A 179 -18.97 -15.76 -20.57
CA GLY A 179 -20.40 -15.90 -20.26
C GLY A 179 -20.74 -17.08 -19.37
#